data_AF-A0A817YZ36-F1
#
_entry.id   AF-A0A817YZ36-F1
#
_cell.length_a   1.000
_cell.length_b   1.000
_cell.length_c   1.000
_cell.angle_alpha   90.00
_cell.angle_beta   90.00
_cell.angle_gamma   90.00
#
_symmetry.space_group_name_H-M   'P 1'
#
loop_
_entity.id
_entity.type
_entity.pdbx_description
1 polymer ?
#
loop_
_entity_poly.entity_id
_entity_poly.type
_entity_poly.pdbx_seq_one_letter_code
_entity_poly.pdbx_strand_id
1 'polypeptide(L)' 'MYQRLDDIVENIGIFVCFMTPINQVSKECQEQVKFAKTKRIPIIACRLLPDWKSSGWLNKITNNQLLIDLHGINQKKF' A
#
# COMPACT_ATOMS: atom_id res chain seq x y z
N MET A 1 -8.36 7.95 19.98
CA MET A 1 -9.45 8.35 19.06
C MET A 1 -8.85 8.35 17.66
N TYR A 2 -8.94 7.22 16.96
CA TYR A 2 -8.47 7.16 15.57
C TYR A 2 -9.45 8.00 14.73
N GLN A 3 -8.96 9.04 14.07
CA GLN A 3 -9.72 9.75 13.02
C GLN A 3 -10.31 8.70 12.08
N ARG A 4 -11.60 8.85 11.76
CA ARG A 4 -12.26 7.89 10.86
C ARG A 4 -11.49 7.89 9.56
N LEU A 5 -11.20 6.70 9.05
CA LEU A 5 -10.50 6.51 7.77
C LEU A 5 -11.10 7.36 6.64
N ASP A 6 -12.41 7.61 6.73
CA ASP A 6 -13.17 8.50 5.87
C ASP A 6 -12.55 9.92 5.82
N ASP A 7 -12.24 10.52 6.96
CA ASP A 7 -11.72 11.90 7.05
C ASP A 7 -10.31 12.03 6.46
N ILE A 8 -9.47 11.01 6.68
CA ILE A 8 -8.09 10.99 6.21
C ILE A 8 -8.05 10.75 4.69
N VAL A 9 -8.91 9.88 4.17
CA VAL A 9 -8.84 9.41 2.78
C VAL A 9 -9.68 10.24 1.81
N GLU A 10 -10.69 10.99 2.28
CA GLU A 10 -11.51 11.87 1.42
C GLU A 10 -10.71 12.96 0.69
N ASN A 11 -9.54 13.34 1.21
CA ASN A 11 -8.65 14.32 0.59
C ASN A 11 -7.40 13.70 -0.07
N ILE A 12 -7.34 12.37 -0.19
CA ILE A 12 -6.16 11.69 -0.76
C ILE A 12 -6.26 11.62 -2.28
N GLY A 13 -5.28 12.21 -2.96
CA GLY A 13 -5.13 12.09 -4.41
C GLY A 13 -4.53 10.76 -4.87
N ILE A 14 -3.68 10.12 -4.06
CA ILE A 14 -2.99 8.86 -4.36
C ILE A 14 -2.78 8.06 -3.07
N PHE A 15 -3.12 6.77 -3.09
CA PHE A 15 -2.82 5.85 -2.00
C PHE A 15 -1.54 5.07 -2.27
N VAL A 16 -0.55 5.18 -1.38
CA VAL A 16 0.72 4.45 -1.50
C VAL A 16 0.71 3.23 -0.57
N CYS A 17 0.81 2.04 -1.16
CA CYS A 17 0.80 0.77 -0.45
C CYS A 17 2.20 0.15 -0.44
N PHE A 18 2.87 0.17 0.72
CA PHE A 18 4.15 -0.53 0.88
C PHE A 18 3.94 -2.03 1.03
N MET A 19 4.51 -2.80 0.10
CA MET A 19 4.45 -4.25 0.06
C MET A 19 5.41 -4.85 1.10
N THR A 20 4.88 -5.11 2.31
CA THR A 20 5.62 -5.73 3.41
C THR A 20 4.80 -6.83 4.08
N PRO A 21 5.43 -7.81 4.76
CA PRO A 21 4.73 -8.84 5.52
C PRO A 21 3.79 -8.25 6.58
N ILE A 22 4.25 -7.19 7.28
CA ILE A 22 3.47 -6.51 8.32
C ILE A 22 2.20 -5.91 7.72
N ASN A 23 2.32 -5.22 6.59
CA ASN A 23 1.15 -4.65 5.94
C ASN A 23 0.22 -5.75 5.43
N GLN A 24 0.73 -6.85 4.89
CA GLN A 24 -0.09 -7.96 4.40
C GLN A 24 -0.97 -8.60 5.49
N VAL A 25 -0.50 -8.67 6.75
CA VAL A 25 -1.30 -9.23 7.85
C VAL A 25 -2.15 -8.18 8.59
N SER A 26 -1.96 -6.89 8.28
CA SER A 26 -2.71 -5.80 8.90
C SER A 26 -4.13 -5.69 8.33
N LYS A 27 -5.12 -5.96 9.20
CA LYS A 27 -6.55 -5.76 8.88
C LYS A 27 -6.85 -4.30 8.57
N GLU A 28 -6.25 -3.39 9.34
CA GLU A 28 -6.41 -1.95 9.12
C GLU A 28 -5.94 -1.58 7.71
N CYS A 29 -4.70 -1.94 7.33
CA CYS A 29 -4.16 -1.66 5.99
C CYS A 29 -5.05 -2.22 4.88
N GLN A 30 -5.59 -3.42 5.07
CA GLN A 30 -6.54 -4.02 4.14
C GLN A 30 -7.83 -3.20 4.00
N GLU A 31 -8.37 -2.65 5.09
CA GLU A 31 -9.55 -1.78 5.08
C GLU A 31 -9.27 -0.45 4.38
N GLN A 32 -8.12 0.19 4.65
CA GLN A 32 -7.74 1.44 3.98
C GLN A 32 -7.65 1.25 2.45
N VAL A 33 -7.05 0.13 2.00
CA VAL A 33 -6.95 -0.16 0.57
C VAL A 33 -8.31 -0.48 -0.05
N LYS A 34 -9.18 -1.20 0.66
CA LYS A 34 -10.56 -1.43 0.19
C LYS A 34 -11.30 -0.10 0.02
N PHE A 35 -11.16 0.82 0.98
CA PHE A 35 -11.77 2.14 0.89
C PHE A 35 -11.23 2.94 -0.29
N ALA A 36 -9.91 2.98 -0.48
CA ALA A 36 -9.28 3.62 -1.63
C ALA A 36 -9.81 3.08 -2.97
N LYS A 37 -9.99 1.75 -3.07
CA LYS A 37 -10.63 1.11 -4.23
C LYS A 37 -12.08 1.57 -4.42
N THR A 38 -12.88 1.60 -3.36
CA THR A 38 -14.28 2.05 -3.42
C THR A 38 -14.39 3.50 -3.89
N LYS A 39 -13.48 4.37 -3.43
CA LYS A 39 -13.42 5.78 -3.84
C LYS A 39 -12.68 6.01 -5.18
N ARG A 40 -12.22 4.93 -5.85
CA ARG A 40 -11.44 4.97 -7.10
C ARG A 40 -10.16 5.82 -7.00
N ILE A 41 -9.57 5.88 -5.81
CA ILE A 41 -8.27 6.53 -5.59
C ILE A 41 -7.19 5.66 -6.22
N PRO A 42 -6.29 6.22 -7.04
CA PRO A 42 -5.15 5.48 -7.59
C PRO A 42 -4.29 4.85 -6.50
N ILE A 43 -3.91 3.58 -6.68
CA ILE A 43 -3.05 2.87 -5.74
C ILE A 43 -1.68 2.64 -6.38
N ILE A 44 -0.63 3.06 -5.68
CA ILE A 44 0.75 2.76 -6.06
C ILE A 44 1.27 1.69 -5.11
N ALA A 45 1.68 0.56 -5.66
CA ALA A 45 2.33 -0.50 -4.91
C ALA A 45 3.84 -0.24 -4.84
N CYS A 46 4.43 -0.29 -3.65
CA CYS A 46 5.85 -0.06 -3.45
C CYS A 46 6.53 -1.31 -2.88
N ARG A 47 7.44 -1.93 -3.64
CA ARG A 47 8.24 -3.06 -3.16
C ARG A 47 9.45 -2.55 -2.38
N LEU A 48 9.59 -2.98 -1.12
CA LEU A 48 10.73 -2.59 -0.27
C LEU A 48 11.72 -3.74 -0.04
N LEU A 49 11.22 -4.97 0.00
CA LEU A 49 12.01 -6.15 0.33
C LEU A 49 12.44 -6.87 -0.95
N PRO A 50 13.73 -7.25 -1.08
CA PRO A 50 14.18 -8.06 -2.21
C PRO A 50 13.55 -9.44 -2.12
N ASP A 51 13.14 -9.98 -3.27
CA ASP A 51 12.65 -11.36 -3.45
C ASP A 51 11.41 -11.77 -2.64
N TRP A 52 10.86 -10.87 -1.82
CA TRP A 52 9.61 -11.11 -1.12
C TRP A 52 8.43 -10.92 -2.06
N LYS A 53 7.53 -11.91 -2.07
CA LYS A 53 6.31 -11.90 -2.86
C LYS A 53 5.10 -11.80 -1.94
N SER A 54 4.26 -10.80 -2.17
CA SER A 54 2.97 -10.70 -1.51
C SER A 54 2.06 -11.88 -1.90
N SER A 55 1.14 -12.23 -1.02
CA SER A 55 0.08 -13.22 -1.27
C SER A 55 -1.30 -12.68 -0.86
N GLY A 56 -2.35 -13.44 -1.14
CA GLY A 56 -3.72 -13.10 -0.72
C GLY A 56 -4.23 -11.77 -1.29
N TRP A 57 -4.73 -10.90 -0.40
CA TRP A 57 -5.36 -9.63 -0.80
C TRP A 57 -4.34 -8.63 -1.35
N LEU A 58 -3.13 -8.58 -0.79
CA LEU A 58 -2.08 -7.65 -1.19
C LEU A 58 -1.61 -7.96 -2.62
N ASN A 59 -1.39 -9.24 -2.94
CA ASN A 59 -1.06 -9.68 -4.29
C ASN A 59 -2.11 -9.28 -5.34
N LYS A 60 -3.40 -9.40 -4.98
CA LYS A 60 -4.51 -9.01 -5.87
C LYS A 60 -4.55 -7.51 -6.15
N ILE A 61 -4.07 -6.68 -5.23
CA ILE A 61 -3.94 -5.25 -5.46
C ILE A 61 -2.76 -4.97 -6.36
N THR A 62 -1.60 -5.55 -6.03
CA THR A 62 -0.33 -5.17 -6.65
C THR A 62 -0.22 -5.66 -8.10
N ASN A 63 -0.90 -6.74 -8.48
CA ASN A 63 -0.87 -7.27 -9.85
C ASN A 63 -1.52 -6.37 -10.91
N ASN A 64 -2.41 -5.45 -10.50
CA ASN A 64 -3.15 -4.59 -11.42
C ASN A 64 -2.83 -3.09 -11.21
N GLN A 65 -1.74 -2.78 -10.52
CA GLN A 65 -1.40 -1.40 -10.16
C GLN A 65 0.05 -1.07 -10.55
N LEU A 66 0.37 0.21 -10.56
CA LEU A 66 1.74 0.67 -10.77
C LEU A 66 2.61 0.14 -9.63
N LEU A 67 3.60 -0.67 -9.97
CA LEU A 67 4.60 -1.20 -9.04
C LEU A 67 5.87 -0.36 -9.12
N ILE A 68 6.23 0.28 -8.01
CA ILE A 68 7.51 0.98 -7.85
C ILE A 68 8.42 0.09 -7.01
N ASP A 69 9.60 -0.23 -7.55
CA ASP A 69 10.63 -0.93 -6.80
C ASP A 69 11.48 0.07 -6.03
N LEU A 70 11.36 0.04 -4.71
CA LEU A 70 12.10 0.88 -3.76
C LEU A 70 13.18 0.07 -3.02
N HIS A 71 13.41 -1.19 -3.41
CA HIS A 71 14.52 -1.97 -2.90
C HIS A 71 15.84 -1.20 -3.11
N GLY A 72 16.62 -1.03 -2.03
CA GLY A 72 17.92 -0.35 -2.08
C GLY A 72 17.90 1.17 -1.81
N ILE A 73 16.75 1.80 -1.58
CA ILE A 73 16.69 3.24 -1.21
C ILE A 73 17.44 3.55 0.10
N ASN A 74 17.58 2.57 1.00
CA ASN A 74 18.38 2.68 2.22
C ASN A 74 19.91 2.68 1.99
N GLN A 75 20.41 2.66 0.74
CA GLN A 75 21.85 2.60 0.46
C GLN A 75 22.51 3.97 0.24
N LYS A 76 21.76 5.07 0.22
CA LYS A 76 22.34 6.42 0.23
C LYS A 76 22.22 7.02 1.63
N LYS A 77 23.32 6.93 2.40
CA LYS A 77 23.61 7.92 3.43
C LYS A 77 23.72 9.27 2.71
N PHE A 78 22.82 10.21 3.00
CA PHE A 78 23.01 11.61 2.67
C PHE A 78 24.15 12.19 3.53
#